data_AF-A0A171BDZ9-F1
#
_entry.id   AF-A0A171BDZ9-F1
#
_cell.length_a   1.000
_cell.length_b   1.000
_cell.length_c   1.000
_cell.angle_alpha   90.00
_cell.angle_beta   90.00
_cell.angle_gamma   90.00
#
_symmetry.space_group_name_H-M   'P 1'
#
loop_
_entity.id
_entity.type
_entity.pdbx_description
1 polymer ?
#
loop_
_entity_poly.entity_id
_entity_poly.type
_entity_poly.pdbx_seq_one_letter_code
_entity_poly.pdbx_strand_id
1 'polypeptide(L)'
;MQPFVVVVPERPSLAWELFGYLVRLLWEHRGRLAPFALAVTALAVTAVLHWWAWWSGLILAPAAVAPLVWLLIVQRRRPVGRSVIWWRIGLTVLGTVGLVWLALAAAFGPLAGPLPVLWLLVTLAAQVGWLVVRRRG
;
A
#
# COMPACT_ATOMS: atom_id res chain seq x y z
N MET A 1 -51.02 38.35 -11.13
CA MET A 1 -50.11 37.55 -10.28
C MET A 1 -49.21 36.75 -11.21
N GLN A 2 -47.89 36.93 -11.11
CA GLN A 2 -46.93 36.20 -11.95
C GLN A 2 -46.55 34.89 -11.23
N PRO A 3 -46.66 33.73 -11.89
CA PRO A 3 -46.33 32.46 -11.25
C PRO A 3 -44.82 32.39 -11.01
N PHE A 4 -44.40 32.08 -9.78
CA PHE A 4 -43.01 31.80 -9.44
C PHE A 4 -42.83 30.31 -9.23
N VAL A 5 -41.79 29.74 -9.85
CA VAL A 5 -41.44 28.33 -9.73
C VAL A 5 -40.37 28.20 -8.66
N VAL A 6 -40.70 27.51 -7.57
CA VAL A 6 -39.72 27.16 -6.52
C VAL A 6 -39.03 25.87 -6.95
N VAL A 7 -37.82 25.99 -7.47
CA VAL A 7 -36.95 24.84 -7.73
C VAL A 7 -36.41 24.36 -6.39
N VAL A 8 -36.96 23.26 -5.87
CA VAL A 8 -36.37 22.56 -4.72
C VAL A 8 -35.16 21.79 -5.25
N PRO A 9 -33.92 22.11 -4.82
CA PRO A 9 -32.77 21.33 -5.24
C PRO A 9 -32.94 19.89 -4.77
N GLU A 10 -32.80 18.95 -5.69
CA GLU A 10 -32.71 17.53 -5.37
C GLU A 10 -31.60 17.34 -4.35
N ARG A 11 -31.96 16.86 -3.15
CA ARG A 11 -30.97 16.60 -2.11
C ARG A 11 -30.03 15.53 -2.64
N PRO A 12 -28.69 15.72 -2.56
CA PRO A 12 -27.76 14.68 -2.96
C PRO A 12 -28.10 13.41 -2.18
N SER A 13 -28.04 12.26 -2.86
CA SER A 13 -28.30 11.00 -2.20
C SER A 13 -27.36 10.82 -1.01
N LEU A 14 -27.85 10.18 0.05
CA LEU A 14 -27.09 9.93 1.29
C LEU A 14 -25.75 9.22 0.98
N ALA A 15 -25.71 8.38 -0.06
CA ALA A 15 -24.50 7.74 -0.56
C ALA A 15 -23.47 8.74 -1.12
N TRP A 16 -23.91 9.80 -1.80
CA TRP A 16 -23.03 10.82 -2.36
C TRP A 16 -22.41 11.72 -1.29
N GLU A 17 -23.19 12.07 -0.26
CA GLU A 17 -22.67 12.76 0.91
C GLU A 17 -21.67 11.90 1.68
N LEU A 18 -21.97 10.61 1.85
CA LEU A 18 -21.05 9.67 2.50
C LEU A 18 -19.75 9.52 1.70
N PHE A 19 -19.84 9.43 0.38
CA PHE A 19 -18.68 9.37 -0.50
C PHE A 19 -17.83 10.64 -0.42
N GLY A 20 -18.47 11.81 -0.48
CA GLY A 20 -17.80 13.10 -0.31
C GLY A 20 -17.08 13.21 1.04
N TYR A 21 -17.72 12.73 2.12
CA TYR A 21 -17.11 12.68 3.44
C TYR A 21 -15.89 11.75 3.49
N LEU A 22 -15.99 10.54 2.92
CA LEU A 22 -14.88 9.57 2.86
C LEU A 22 -13.69 10.09 2.05
N VAL A 23 -13.95 10.72 0.90
CA VAL A 23 -12.90 11.34 0.08
C VAL A 23 -12.21 12.46 0.84
N ARG A 24 -12.97 13.31 1.55
CA ARG A 24 -12.40 14.39 2.35
C ARG A 24 -11.58 13.85 3.52
N LEU A 25 -12.09 12.86 4.23
CA LEU A 25 -11.39 12.19 5.33
C LEU A 25 -10.06 11.57 4.85
N LEU A 26 -10.09 10.92 3.68
CA LEU A 26 -8.91 10.35 3.03
C LEU A 26 -7.91 11.43 2.65
N TRP A 27 -8.38 12.57 2.14
CA TRP A 27 -7.54 13.71 1.77
C TRP A 27 -6.87 14.37 2.99
N GLU A 28 -7.61 14.55 4.08
CA GLU A 28 -7.11 15.07 5.35
C GLU A 28 -6.06 14.12 5.97
N HIS A 29 -6.24 12.81 5.84
CA HIS A 29 -5.36 11.79 6.41
C HIS A 29 -4.35 11.20 5.43
N ARG A 30 -4.20 11.78 4.23
CA ARG A 30 -3.36 11.24 3.13
C ARG A 30 -1.93 10.90 3.56
N GLY A 31 -1.32 11.75 4.39
CA GLY A 31 0.05 11.54 4.88
C GLY A 31 0.15 10.49 6.00
N ARG A 32 -0.94 10.15 6.68
CA ARG A 32 -0.98 9.11 7.72
C ARG A 32 -1.31 7.74 7.12
N LEU A 33 -2.08 7.69 6.04
CA LEU A 33 -2.57 6.48 5.40
C LEU A 33 -1.74 6.01 4.21
N ALA A 34 -0.56 6.58 3.98
CA ALA A 34 0.26 6.26 2.80
C ALA A 34 0.55 4.76 2.63
N PRO A 35 0.97 4.00 3.67
CA PRO A 35 1.19 2.55 3.53
C PRO A 35 -0.09 1.80 3.19
N PHE A 36 -1.21 2.14 3.83
CA PHE A 36 -2.51 1.54 3.54
C PHE A 36 -2.98 1.83 2.10
N ALA A 37 -2.88 3.09 1.66
CA ALA A 37 -3.24 3.48 0.30
C ALA A 37 -2.36 2.77 -0.75
N LEU A 38 -1.06 2.63 -0.48
CA LEU A 38 -0.16 1.85 -1.33
C LEU A 38 -0.55 0.37 -1.36
N ALA A 39 -0.90 -0.21 -0.21
CA ALA A 39 -1.29 -1.62 -0.12
C ALA A 39 -2.58 -1.92 -0.87
N VAL A 40 -3.59 -1.05 -0.78
CA VAL A 40 -4.85 -1.18 -1.54
C VAL A 40 -4.61 -0.99 -3.03
N THR A 41 -3.79 -0.01 -3.41
CA THR A 41 -3.39 0.18 -4.82
C THR A 41 -2.66 -1.05 -5.37
N ALA A 42 -1.73 -1.62 -4.59
CA ALA A 42 -1.02 -2.85 -4.95
C ALA A 42 -1.97 -4.04 -5.15
N LEU A 43 -3.01 -4.18 -4.32
CA LEU A 43 -4.07 -5.17 -4.49
C LEU A 43 -4.80 -5.01 -5.83
N ALA A 44 -5.23 -3.81 -6.17
CA ALA A 44 -5.91 -3.52 -7.42
C ALA A 44 -5.00 -3.78 -8.63
N VAL A 45 -3.75 -3.30 -8.58
CA VAL A 45 -2.76 -3.49 -9.65
C VAL A 45 -2.44 -4.96 -9.84
N THR A 46 -2.22 -5.73 -8.78
CA THR A 46 -1.93 -7.18 -8.90
C THR A 46 -3.12 -7.97 -9.40
N ALA A 47 -4.36 -7.57 -9.08
CA ALA A 47 -5.55 -8.18 -9.68
C ALA A 47 -5.58 -7.96 -11.21
N VAL A 48 -5.31 -6.73 -11.67
CA VAL A 48 -5.25 -6.40 -13.10
C VAL A 48 -4.09 -7.14 -13.79
N LEU A 49 -2.91 -7.15 -13.17
CA LEU A 49 -1.74 -7.87 -13.69
C LEU A 49 -2.00 -9.37 -13.76
N HIS A 50 -2.62 -9.97 -12.76
CA HIS A 50 -2.96 -11.38 -12.81
C HIS A 50 -3.92 -11.69 -13.96
N TRP A 51 -4.95 -10.86 -14.12
CA TRP A 51 -5.94 -11.02 -15.18
C TRP A 51 -5.33 -10.91 -16.59
N TRP A 52 -4.47 -9.92 -16.81
CA TRP A 52 -3.98 -9.59 -18.16
C TRP A 52 -2.57 -10.12 -18.48
N ALA A 53 -1.72 -10.23 -17.47
CA ALA A 53 -0.30 -10.49 -17.61
C ALA A 53 0.26 -11.29 -16.42
N TRP A 54 -0.34 -12.45 -16.10
CA TRP A 54 0.08 -13.29 -14.97
C TRP A 54 1.60 -13.61 -15.00
N TRP A 55 2.18 -13.73 -16.19
CA TRP A 55 3.61 -13.93 -16.43
C TRP A 55 4.49 -12.80 -15.87
N SER A 56 3.94 -11.61 -15.65
CA SER A 56 4.64 -10.49 -14.99
C SER A 56 5.15 -10.86 -13.60
N GLY A 57 4.53 -11.83 -12.92
CA GLY A 57 5.04 -12.38 -11.66
C GLY A 57 6.45 -12.97 -11.80
N LEU A 58 6.81 -13.55 -12.96
CA LEU A 58 8.15 -14.07 -13.23
C LEU A 58 9.20 -12.95 -13.32
N ILE A 59 8.80 -11.77 -13.82
CA ILE A 59 9.67 -10.58 -13.84
C ILE A 59 9.79 -9.95 -12.45
N LEU A 60 8.70 -9.93 -11.68
CA LEU A 60 8.69 -9.36 -10.34
C LEU A 60 9.46 -10.22 -9.33
N ALA A 61 9.50 -11.53 -9.51
CA ALA A 61 10.21 -12.44 -8.61
C ALA A 61 11.69 -12.08 -8.36
N PRO A 62 12.55 -11.85 -9.38
CA PRO A 62 13.93 -11.43 -9.14
C PRO A 62 14.04 -10.05 -8.50
N ALA A 63 13.06 -9.15 -8.75
CA ALA A 63 13.05 -7.82 -8.12
C ALA A 63 12.92 -7.90 -6.59
N ALA A 64 12.33 -8.98 -6.05
CA ALA A 64 12.22 -9.18 -4.60
C ALA A 64 13.56 -9.31 -3.86
N VAL A 65 14.66 -9.57 -4.60
CA VAL A 65 16.03 -9.62 -4.06
C VAL A 65 16.65 -8.21 -3.93
N ALA A 66 16.08 -7.19 -4.59
CA ALA A 66 16.64 -5.84 -4.58
C ALA A 66 16.84 -5.24 -3.16
N PRO A 67 15.91 -5.41 -2.18
CA PRO A 67 16.14 -4.93 -0.82
C PRO A 67 17.31 -5.63 -0.10
N LEU A 68 17.59 -6.89 -0.43
CA LEU A 68 18.75 -7.63 0.10
C LEU A 68 20.06 -7.08 -0.48
N VAL A 69 20.08 -6.82 -1.79
CA VAL A 69 21.23 -6.19 -2.46
C VAL A 69 21.49 -4.80 -1.89
N TRP A 70 20.44 -4.00 -1.70
CA TRP A 70 20.53 -2.70 -1.05
C TRP A 70 21.13 -2.80 0.35
N LEU A 71 20.65 -3.74 1.18
CA LEU A 71 21.17 -3.95 2.53
C LEU A 71 22.67 -4.28 2.49
N LEU A 72 23.08 -5.19 1.61
CA LEU A 72 24.48 -5.58 1.46
C LEU A 72 25.36 -4.39 1.09
N ILE A 73 24.94 -3.59 0.11
CA ILE A 73 25.69 -2.40 -0.35
C ILE A 73 25.77 -1.37 0.77
N VAL A 74 24.65 -1.07 1.42
CA VAL A 74 24.57 -0.03 2.44
C VAL A 74 25.32 -0.41 3.71
N GLN A 75 25.29 -1.68 4.12
CA GLN A 75 26.08 -2.15 5.26
C GLN A 75 27.57 -2.11 4.99
N ARG A 76 28.01 -2.41 3.77
CA ARG A 76 29.43 -2.30 3.37
C ARG A 76 29.90 -0.85 3.28
N ARG A 77 29.08 0.05 2.74
CA ARG A 77 29.46 1.44 2.48
C ARG A 77 29.24 2.40 3.65
N ARG A 78 28.32 2.09 4.56
CA ARG A 78 27.90 2.98 5.64
C ARG A 78 27.63 2.19 6.92
N PRO A 79 28.67 1.72 7.64
CA PRO A 79 28.50 1.11 8.95
C PRO A 79 27.88 2.12 9.93
N VAL A 80 26.95 1.65 10.75
CA VAL A 80 26.13 2.49 11.66
C VAL A 80 25.91 1.77 12.98
N GLY A 81 25.47 2.50 14.00
CA GLY A 81 25.17 1.93 15.31
C GLY A 81 24.04 0.88 15.29
N ARG A 82 23.99 0.06 16.34
CA ARG A 82 23.07 -1.08 16.51
C ARG A 82 21.59 -0.74 16.22
N SER A 83 21.10 0.40 16.68
CA SER A 83 19.69 0.78 16.45
C SER A 83 19.34 1.00 14.98
N VAL A 84 20.27 1.50 14.17
CA VAL A 84 20.02 1.77 12.75
C VAL A 84 20.08 0.48 11.94
N ILE A 85 20.92 -0.48 12.34
CA ILE A 85 21.00 -1.80 11.72
C ILE A 85 19.65 -2.52 11.81
N TRP A 86 19.00 -2.51 12.97
CA TRP A 86 17.68 -3.15 13.13
C TRP A 86 16.60 -2.52 12.24
N TRP A 87 16.62 -1.20 12.06
CA TRP A 87 15.72 -0.54 11.11
C TRP A 87 15.99 -0.93 9.67
N ARG A 88 17.27 -1.01 9.26
CA ARG A 88 17.63 -1.46 7.91
C ARG A 88 17.17 -2.89 7.66
N ILE A 89 17.41 -3.79 8.61
CA ILE A 89 16.95 -5.19 8.52
C ILE A 89 15.42 -5.24 8.43
N GLY A 90 14.71 -4.52 9.30
CA GLY A 90 13.25 -4.47 9.28
C GLY A 90 12.69 -3.97 7.94
N LEU A 91 13.26 -2.89 7.39
CA LEU A 91 12.89 -2.35 6.08
C LEU A 91 13.20 -3.33 4.95
N THR A 92 14.35 -4.01 5.00
CA THR A 92 14.72 -5.03 4.01
C THR A 92 13.77 -6.20 4.04
N VAL A 93 13.46 -6.75 5.22
CA VAL A 93 12.51 -7.85 5.38
C VAL A 93 11.14 -7.44 4.87
N LEU A 94 10.63 -6.27 5.30
CA LEU A 94 9.32 -5.77 4.88
C LEU A 94 9.26 -5.55 3.37
N GLY A 95 10.29 -4.94 2.78
CA GLY A 95 10.38 -4.69 1.34
C GLY A 95 10.46 -5.99 0.54
N THR A 96 11.28 -6.94 0.97
CA THR A 96 11.41 -8.25 0.31
C THR A 96 10.10 -9.01 0.37
N VAL A 97 9.47 -9.13 1.56
CA VAL A 97 8.19 -9.84 1.70
C VAL A 97 7.08 -9.15 0.89
N GLY A 98 7.03 -7.82 0.87
CA GLY A 98 6.09 -7.07 0.03
C GLY A 98 6.27 -7.32 -1.47
N LEU A 99 7.51 -7.38 -1.96
CA LEU A 99 7.82 -7.67 -3.36
C LEU A 99 7.55 -9.14 -3.73
N VAL A 100 7.86 -10.08 -2.83
CA VAL A 100 7.47 -11.49 -3.00
C VAL A 100 5.96 -11.60 -3.08
N TRP A 101 5.22 -10.91 -2.19
CA TRP A 101 3.77 -10.87 -2.23
C TRP A 101 3.26 -10.35 -3.57
N LEU A 102 3.80 -9.23 -4.08
CA LEU A 102 3.43 -8.69 -5.39
C LEU A 102 3.66 -9.69 -6.54
N ALA A 103 4.81 -10.36 -6.55
CA ALA A 103 5.16 -11.34 -7.57
C ALA A 103 4.19 -12.53 -7.54
N LEU A 104 3.91 -13.07 -6.35
CA LEU A 104 2.98 -14.17 -6.15
C LEU A 104 1.53 -13.76 -6.48
N ALA A 105 1.10 -12.58 -6.06
CA ALA A 105 -0.24 -12.05 -6.32
C ALA A 105 -0.46 -11.81 -7.83
N ALA A 106 0.55 -11.32 -8.55
CA ALA A 106 0.47 -11.20 -10.01
C ALA A 106 0.45 -12.58 -10.70
N ALA A 107 1.26 -13.55 -10.25
CA ALA A 107 1.32 -14.87 -10.86
C ALA A 107 0.07 -15.73 -10.61
N PHE A 108 -0.42 -15.73 -9.36
CA PHE A 108 -1.43 -16.68 -8.88
C PHE A 108 -2.76 -16.04 -8.47
N GLY A 109 -2.82 -14.71 -8.45
CA GLY A 109 -3.98 -13.93 -8.03
C GLY A 109 -3.83 -13.43 -6.59
N PRO A 110 -4.23 -12.18 -6.29
CA PRO A 110 -4.01 -11.56 -4.97
C PRO A 110 -4.80 -12.20 -3.83
N LEU A 111 -5.87 -12.95 -4.15
CA LEU A 111 -6.73 -13.62 -3.18
C LEU A 111 -6.45 -15.13 -3.06
N ALA A 112 -5.40 -15.63 -3.71
CA ALA A 112 -5.07 -17.05 -3.68
C ALA A 112 -4.46 -17.47 -2.34
N GLY A 113 -5.02 -18.53 -1.75
CA GLY A 113 -4.46 -19.20 -0.57
C GLY A 113 -4.15 -18.24 0.59
N PRO A 114 -2.91 -18.23 1.14
CA PRO A 114 -2.55 -17.40 2.29
C PRO A 114 -2.19 -15.95 1.93
N LEU A 115 -2.24 -15.55 0.65
CA LEU A 115 -1.82 -14.21 0.20
C LEU A 115 -2.62 -13.06 0.84
N PRO A 116 -3.94 -13.16 1.09
CA PRO A 116 -4.68 -12.10 1.79
C PRO A 116 -4.16 -11.85 3.21
N VAL A 117 -3.82 -12.92 3.92
CA VAL A 117 -3.27 -12.83 5.28
C VAL A 117 -1.89 -12.20 5.24
N LEU A 118 -1.04 -12.61 4.30
CA LEU A 118 0.29 -12.03 4.13
C LEU A 118 0.21 -10.54 3.76
N TRP A 119 -0.71 -10.17 2.87
CA TRP A 119 -0.98 -8.76 2.53
C TRP A 119 -1.36 -7.95 3.76
N LEU A 120 -2.27 -8.45 4.60
CA LEU A 120 -2.67 -7.79 5.84
C LEU A 120 -1.49 -7.60 6.79
N LEU A 121 -0.68 -8.65 7.00
CA LEU A 121 0.47 -8.60 7.89
C LEU A 121 1.52 -7.58 7.43
N VAL A 122 1.87 -7.59 6.14
CA VAL A 122 2.80 -6.61 5.54
C VAL A 122 2.24 -5.20 5.65
N THR A 123 0.96 -5.01 5.35
CA THR A 123 0.30 -3.71 5.43
C THR A 123 0.30 -3.16 6.85
N LEU A 124 -0.05 -3.99 7.84
CA LEU A 124 -0.03 -3.61 9.25
C LEU A 124 1.39 -3.27 9.72
N ALA A 125 2.39 -4.09 9.38
CA ALA A 125 3.78 -3.83 9.74
C ALA A 125 4.28 -2.52 9.11
N ALA A 126 3.98 -2.28 7.83
CA ALA A 126 4.33 -1.04 7.15
C ALA A 126 3.64 0.17 7.77
N GLN A 127 2.36 0.05 8.10
CA GLN A 127 1.56 1.11 8.70
C GLN A 127 2.05 1.47 10.10
N VAL A 128 2.37 0.48 10.93
CA VAL A 128 2.97 0.68 12.26
C VAL A 128 4.34 1.35 12.13
N GLY A 129 5.21 0.84 11.25
CA GLY A 129 6.54 1.43 11.01
C GLY A 129 6.45 2.90 10.57
N TRP A 130 5.56 3.20 9.63
CA TRP A 130 5.30 4.57 9.16
C TRP A 130 4.87 5.50 10.28
N LEU A 131 3.91 5.08 11.11
CA LEU A 131 3.45 5.88 12.23
C LEU A 131 4.55 6.09 13.28
N VAL A 132 5.37 5.07 13.57
CA VAL A 132 6.50 5.20 14.50
C VAL A 132 7.53 6.20 13.98
N VAL A 133 7.87 6.15 12.69
CA VAL A 133 8.82 7.08 12.07
C VAL A 133 8.28 8.51 12.09
N ARG A 134 7.01 8.72 11.72
CA ARG A 134 6.39 10.06 11.71
C ARG A 134 6.11 10.65 13.08
N ARG A 135 6.15 9.85 14.16
CA ARG A 135 6.07 10.36 15.54
C ARG A 135 7.42 10.84 16.06
N ARG A 136 8.52 10.42 15.42
CA ARG A 136 9.90 10.73 15.85
C ARG A 136 10.56 11.85 15.04
N GLY A 137 9.96 12.28 13.93
CA GLY A 137 10.40 13.40 13.11
C GLY A 137 9.33 14.48 13.09
#